data_AF-A0AAU8F459-F1
#
_entry.id   AF-A0AAU8F459-F1
#
_cell.length_a   1.000
_cell.length_b   1.000
_cell.length_c   1.000
_cell.angle_alpha   90.00
_cell.angle_beta   90.00
_cell.angle_gamma   90.00
#
_symmetry.space_group_name_H-M   'P 1'
#
loop_
_entity.id
_entity.type
_entity.pdbx_description
1 polymer ?
#
loop_
_entity_poly.entity_id
_entity_poly.type
_entity_poly.pdbx_seq_one_letter_code
_entity_poly.pdbx_strand_id
1 'polypeptide(L)'
;MRAFLMQCKMEILRTFRNKLFIFFSLLMPVMFYYIFTNVIQVPQNGNEWKAHYLISMTSFSIIGTALFSFGVRLSEERQKGWAQLLRITPLPEGAYISAKIVSQTVVNVFSIVVIFIAGILINDVQLTFGQWMGAGLWLLLGVTPFLALGSIVGSIKKVDAAAGLANILNMCLAILGGLWMPIEVFPKILRSIGEWTPTYHFGSGAWDIVAGKSVGWENIAVLGGYFLIFVVISIYIRKRQEAV
;
A
#
# COMPACT_ATOMS: atom_id res chain seq x y z
N MET A 1 5.90 -24.54 13.94
CA MET A 1 4.81 -23.57 14.22
C MET A 1 5.23 -22.46 15.18
N ARG A 2 5.80 -22.74 16.37
CA ARG A 2 6.21 -21.71 17.35
C ARG A 2 7.23 -20.69 16.80
N ALA A 3 8.26 -21.15 16.08
CA ALA A 3 9.29 -20.27 15.51
C ALA A 3 8.71 -19.24 14.51
N PHE A 4 7.76 -19.66 13.66
CA PHE A 4 7.06 -18.76 12.74
C PHE A 4 6.24 -17.69 13.48
N LEU A 5 5.45 -18.09 14.49
CA LEU A 5 4.66 -17.15 15.29
C LEU A 5 5.55 -16.13 16.03
N MET A 6 6.69 -16.59 16.56
CA MET A 6 7.66 -15.70 17.19
C MET A 6 8.25 -14.71 16.17
N GLN A 7 8.58 -15.17 14.96
CA GLN A 7 9.07 -14.29 13.89
C GLN A 7 8.03 -13.24 13.50
N CYS A 8 6.76 -13.62 13.32
CA CYS A 8 5.67 -12.68 13.06
C CYS A 8 5.56 -11.65 14.18
N LYS A 9 5.55 -12.09 15.44
CA LYS A 9 5.49 -11.20 16.61
C LYS A 9 6.67 -10.23 16.64
N MET A 10 7.89 -10.69 16.37
CA MET A 10 9.08 -9.84 16.35
C MET A 10 9.00 -8.79 15.24
N GLU A 11 8.60 -9.18 14.02
CA GLU A 11 8.48 -8.24 12.90
C GLU A 11 7.42 -7.17 13.17
N ILE A 12 6.25 -7.56 13.70
CA ILE A 12 5.18 -6.65 14.10
C ILE A 12 5.70 -5.69 15.16
N LEU A 13 6.26 -6.20 16.26
CA LEU A 13 6.80 -5.37 17.34
C LEU A 13 7.89 -4.42 16.85
N ARG A 14 8.78 -4.86 15.95
CA ARG A 14 9.84 -4.00 15.41
C ARG A 14 9.27 -2.86 14.59
N THR A 15 8.21 -3.10 13.80
CA THR A 15 7.52 -2.02 13.07
C THR A 15 6.81 -1.07 14.03
N PHE A 16 6.03 -1.59 14.99
CA PHE A 16 5.28 -0.78 15.96
C PHE A 16 6.15 -0.03 16.97
N ARG A 17 7.38 -0.51 17.22
CA ARG A 17 8.37 0.22 18.02
C ARG A 17 8.98 1.41 17.29
N ASN A 18 8.98 1.41 15.95
CA ASN A 18 9.34 2.59 15.19
C ASN A 18 8.16 3.59 15.15
N LYS A 19 7.91 4.20 16.30
CA LYS A 19 6.78 5.12 16.51
C LYS A 19 6.82 6.29 15.54
N LEU A 20 8.01 6.82 15.27
CA LEU A 20 8.21 7.92 14.33
C LEU A 20 7.78 7.52 12.92
N PHE A 21 8.21 6.35 12.44
CA PHE A 21 7.80 5.86 11.13
C PHE A 21 6.27 5.73 11.02
N ILE A 22 5.63 5.05 11.97
CA ILE A 22 4.17 4.86 11.94
C ILE A 22 3.43 6.20 12.03
N PHE A 23 3.87 7.06 12.93
CA PHE A 23 3.27 8.37 13.11
C PHE A 23 3.35 9.18 11.82
N PHE A 24 4.54 9.34 11.23
CA PHE A 24 4.71 10.12 10.01
C PHE A 24 4.07 9.46 8.78
N SER A 25 4.06 8.13 8.68
CA SER A 25 3.44 7.43 7.57
C SER A 25 1.92 7.62 7.53
N LEU A 26 1.28 7.80 8.69
CA LEU A 26 -0.16 8.02 8.80
C LEU A 26 -0.53 9.51 8.90
N LEU A 27 0.35 10.33 9.47
CA LEU A 27 0.15 11.77 9.60
C LEU A 27 -0.08 12.40 8.23
N MET A 28 0.75 12.06 7.24
CA MET A 28 0.66 12.69 5.92
C MET A 28 -0.69 12.41 5.23
N PRO A 29 -1.16 11.15 5.09
CA PRO A 29 -2.49 10.87 4.55
C PRO A 29 -3.63 11.54 5.32
N VAL A 30 -3.57 11.55 6.65
CA VAL A 30 -4.62 12.18 7.49
C VAL A 30 -4.61 13.70 7.33
N MET A 31 -3.44 14.32 7.26
CA MET A 31 -3.29 15.76 7.00
C MET A 31 -3.81 16.12 5.62
N PHE A 32 -3.47 15.34 4.59
CA PHE A 32 -3.96 15.57 3.24
C PHE A 32 -5.47 15.38 3.16
N TYR A 33 -5.99 14.34 3.82
CA TYR A 33 -7.43 14.15 3.99
C TYR A 33 -8.09 15.39 4.57
N TYR A 34 -7.58 15.93 5.68
CA TYR A 34 -8.10 17.15 6.29
C TYR A 34 -8.05 18.36 5.34
N ILE A 35 -6.89 18.61 4.72
CA ILE A 35 -6.69 19.77 3.83
C ILE A 35 -7.65 19.73 2.64
N PHE A 36 -7.73 18.62 1.92
CA PHE A 36 -8.52 18.54 0.69
C PHE A 36 -10.03 18.38 0.91
N THR A 37 -10.46 18.14 2.15
CA THR A 37 -11.89 18.07 2.50
C THR A 37 -12.40 19.30 3.22
N ASN A 38 -11.56 19.99 3.99
CA ASN A 38 -11.98 21.12 4.84
C ASN A 38 -11.34 22.46 4.43
N VAL A 39 -10.13 22.45 3.86
CA VAL A 39 -9.42 23.69 3.50
C VAL A 39 -9.64 24.05 2.04
N ILE A 40 -9.55 23.06 1.14
CA ILE A 40 -9.79 23.25 -0.29
C ILE A 40 -11.28 23.06 -0.57
N GLN A 41 -11.96 24.15 -0.95
CA GLN A 41 -13.35 24.09 -1.37
C GLN A 41 -13.46 23.49 -2.77
N VAL A 42 -13.71 22.19 -2.85
CA VAL A 42 -13.97 21.49 -4.11
C VAL A 42 -15.47 21.62 -4.44
N PRO A 43 -15.87 22.04 -5.66
CA PRO A 43 -17.28 22.28 -6.03
C PRO A 43 -18.19 21.03 -6.08
N GLN A 44 -17.68 19.85 -5.72
CA GLN A 44 -18.36 18.56 -5.86
C GLN A 44 -19.18 18.23 -4.60
N ASN A 45 -20.24 17.41 -4.75
CA ASN A 45 -21.09 16.88 -3.68
C ASN A 45 -20.28 16.55 -2.42
N GLY A 46 -20.32 17.43 -1.42
CA GLY A 46 -19.33 17.45 -0.34
C GLY A 46 -19.18 16.12 0.41
N ASN A 47 -20.27 15.38 0.63
CA ASN A 47 -20.23 14.09 1.31
C ASN A 47 -19.67 12.95 0.45
N GLU A 48 -20.02 12.89 -0.83
CA GLU A 48 -19.46 11.89 -1.76
C GLU A 48 -17.97 12.12 -1.95
N TRP A 49 -17.55 13.39 -2.07
CA TRP A 49 -16.14 13.78 -2.13
C TRP A 49 -15.36 13.35 -0.89
N LYS A 50 -15.90 13.61 0.31
CA LYS A 50 -15.27 13.23 1.58
C LYS A 50 -15.04 11.72 1.69
N ALA A 51 -16.00 10.90 1.23
CA ALA A 51 -15.87 9.45 1.26
C ALA A 51 -14.91 8.93 0.17
N HIS A 52 -14.98 9.50 -1.03
CA HIS A 52 -14.07 9.18 -2.13
C HIS A 52 -12.61 9.49 -1.77
N TYR A 53 -12.35 10.70 -1.26
CA TYR A 53 -11.00 11.14 -0.90
C TYR A 53 -10.44 10.37 0.30
N LEU A 54 -11.31 9.93 1.23
CA LEU A 54 -10.91 9.06 2.35
C LEU A 54 -10.29 7.75 1.84
N ILE A 55 -10.97 7.12 0.88
CA ILE A 55 -10.47 5.91 0.23
C ILE A 55 -9.16 6.20 -0.49
N SER A 56 -9.06 7.32 -1.21
CA SER A 56 -7.85 7.66 -1.93
C SER A 56 -6.64 7.84 -1.02
N MET A 57 -6.81 8.51 0.12
CA MET A 57 -5.74 8.66 1.12
C MET A 57 -5.41 7.36 1.83
N THR A 58 -6.42 6.50 2.06
CA THR A 58 -6.20 5.16 2.61
C THR A 58 -5.37 4.32 1.65
N SER A 59 -5.73 4.29 0.36
CA SER A 59 -4.98 3.62 -0.70
C SER A 59 -3.54 4.12 -0.77
N PHE A 60 -3.35 5.44 -0.76
CA PHE A 60 -2.04 6.07 -0.77
C PHE A 60 -1.17 5.64 0.42
N SER A 61 -1.74 5.65 1.63
CA SER A 61 -1.03 5.23 2.84
C SER A 61 -0.56 3.78 2.74
N ILE A 62 -1.42 2.87 2.30
CA ILE A 62 -1.10 1.45 2.26
C ILE A 62 -0.04 1.17 1.18
N ILE A 63 -0.17 1.78 -0.02
CA ILE A 63 0.86 1.69 -1.07
C ILE A 63 2.21 2.20 -0.55
N GLY A 64 2.20 3.34 0.14
CA GLY A 64 3.39 3.89 0.77
C GLY A 64 4.01 2.91 1.77
N THR A 65 3.23 2.33 2.68
CA THR A 65 3.77 1.35 3.62
C THR A 65 4.30 0.08 2.93
N ALA A 66 3.67 -0.40 1.86
CA ALA A 66 4.17 -1.52 1.06
C ALA A 66 5.55 -1.21 0.42
N LEU A 67 5.75 0.02 -0.02
CA LEU A 67 7.00 0.47 -0.63
C LEU A 67 8.10 0.71 0.40
N PHE A 68 7.80 1.43 1.48
CA PHE A 68 8.79 1.87 2.46
C PHE A 68 8.96 0.87 3.61
N SER A 69 7.87 0.51 4.31
CA SER A 69 7.92 -0.40 5.48
C SER A 69 8.35 -1.81 5.09
N PHE A 70 7.95 -2.26 3.90
CA PHE A 70 8.30 -3.59 3.40
C PHE A 70 9.47 -3.53 2.41
N GLY A 71 9.37 -2.77 1.33
CA GLY A 71 10.40 -2.73 0.28
C GLY A 71 11.75 -2.16 0.71
N VAL A 72 11.79 -0.89 1.11
CA VAL A 72 13.05 -0.23 1.53
C VAL A 72 13.67 -0.94 2.74
N ARG A 73 12.86 -1.39 3.70
CA ARG A 73 13.35 -2.16 4.84
C ARG A 73 13.99 -3.49 4.44
N LEU A 74 13.49 -4.16 3.40
CA LEU A 74 14.11 -5.37 2.88
C LEU A 74 15.50 -5.10 2.29
N SER A 75 15.67 -3.95 1.62
CA SER A 75 16.98 -3.49 1.15
C SER A 75 17.94 -3.22 2.32
N GLU A 76 17.45 -2.53 3.37
CA GLU A 76 18.23 -2.23 4.57
C GLU A 76 18.70 -3.49 5.31
N GLU A 77 17.81 -4.46 5.51
CA GLU A 77 18.14 -5.72 6.17
C GLU A 77 19.15 -6.53 5.38
N ARG A 78 19.07 -6.49 4.05
CA ARG A 78 20.05 -7.13 3.19
C ARG A 78 21.42 -6.48 3.30
N GLN A 79 21.47 -5.15 3.31
CA GLN A 79 22.72 -4.41 3.49
C GLN A 79 23.39 -4.75 4.83
N LYS A 80 22.59 -4.98 5.88
CA LYS A 80 23.06 -5.39 7.21
C LYS A 80 23.41 -6.88 7.34
N GLY A 81 23.35 -7.66 6.26
CA GLY A 81 23.64 -9.10 6.29
C GLY A 81 22.59 -9.93 7.04
N TRP A 82 21.39 -9.40 7.29
CA TRP A 82 20.36 -10.08 8.08
C TRP A 82 19.93 -11.42 7.45
N ALA A 83 19.89 -11.49 6.13
CA ALA A 83 19.60 -12.72 5.40
C ALA A 83 20.67 -13.80 5.64
N GLN A 84 21.95 -13.42 5.78
CA GLN A 84 23.03 -14.36 6.09
C GLN A 84 22.92 -14.87 7.53
N LEU A 85 22.57 -13.97 8.47
CA LEU A 85 22.32 -14.33 9.87
C LEU A 85 21.13 -15.30 10.00
N LEU A 86 20.09 -15.16 9.19
CA LEU A 86 18.94 -16.08 9.24
C LEU A 86 19.28 -17.48 8.72
N ARG A 87 20.24 -17.60 7.78
CA ARG A 87 20.67 -18.91 7.25
C ARG A 87 21.38 -19.79 8.27
N ILE A 88 21.96 -19.22 9.32
CA ILE A 88 22.56 -19.99 10.43
C ILE A 88 21.53 -20.37 11.50
N THR A 89 20.29 -19.89 11.41
CA THR A 89 19.20 -20.26 12.32
C THR A 89 18.38 -21.43 11.76
N PRO A 90 17.69 -22.23 12.59
CA PRO A 90 16.82 -23.31 12.12
C PRO A 90 15.52 -22.80 11.46
N LEU A 91 15.44 -21.52 11.07
CA LEU A 91 14.26 -20.91 10.49
C LEU A 91 14.26 -21.10 8.96
N PRO A 92 13.24 -21.74 8.38
CA PRO A 92 13.12 -21.84 6.92
C PRO A 92 13.02 -20.47 6.26
N GLU A 93 13.67 -20.28 5.10
CA GLU A 93 13.69 -19.01 4.37
C GLU A 93 12.27 -18.54 3.97
N GLY A 94 11.38 -19.49 3.67
CA GLY A 94 9.96 -19.22 3.41
C GLY A 94 9.18 -18.74 4.65
N ALA A 95 9.55 -19.19 5.85
CA ALA A 95 8.93 -18.75 7.10
C ALA A 95 9.26 -17.28 7.41
N TYR A 96 10.46 -16.81 7.02
CA TYR A 96 10.86 -15.42 7.18
C TYR A 96 10.05 -14.47 6.28
N ILE A 97 9.94 -14.80 4.99
CA ILE A 97 9.22 -13.97 4.01
C ILE A 97 7.72 -13.92 4.36
N SER A 98 7.12 -15.07 4.69
CA SER A 98 5.72 -15.13 5.11
C SER A 98 5.48 -14.32 6.39
N ALA A 99 6.40 -14.36 7.36
CA ALA A 99 6.27 -13.54 8.57
C ALA A 99 6.32 -12.03 8.27
N LYS A 100 7.12 -11.60 7.29
CA LYS A 100 7.11 -10.20 6.83
C LYS A 100 5.82 -9.81 6.15
N ILE A 101 5.28 -10.67 5.29
CA ILE A 101 4.00 -10.42 4.62
C ILE A 101 2.89 -10.29 5.67
N VAL A 102 2.83 -11.20 6.64
CA VAL A 102 1.88 -11.12 7.76
C VAL A 102 2.05 -9.83 8.55
N SER A 103 3.29 -9.46 8.90
CA SER A 103 3.57 -8.21 9.61
C SER A 103 3.09 -6.99 8.80
N GLN A 104 3.35 -6.97 7.50
CA GLN A 104 2.91 -5.89 6.63
C GLN A 104 1.40 -5.83 6.49
N THR A 105 0.70 -6.97 6.44
CA THR A 105 -0.76 -7.01 6.48
C THR A 105 -1.29 -6.38 7.76
N VAL A 106 -0.68 -6.64 8.92
CA VAL A 106 -1.07 -5.99 10.19
C VAL A 106 -0.88 -4.47 10.14
N VAL A 107 0.21 -3.99 9.54
CA VAL A 107 0.45 -2.54 9.32
C VAL A 107 -0.61 -1.94 8.40
N ASN A 108 -0.99 -2.65 7.34
CA ASN A 108 -2.02 -2.22 6.40
C ASN A 108 -3.40 -2.13 7.10
N VAL A 109 -3.77 -3.16 7.88
CA VAL A 109 -5.00 -3.15 8.69
C VAL A 109 -5.01 -1.96 9.65
N PHE A 110 -3.90 -1.74 10.37
CA PHE A 110 -3.78 -0.60 11.28
C PHE A 110 -3.94 0.74 10.55
N SER A 111 -3.31 0.88 9.38
CA SER A 111 -3.40 2.11 8.57
C SER A 111 -4.83 2.37 8.10
N ILE A 112 -5.54 1.34 7.62
CA ILE A 112 -6.96 1.44 7.23
C ILE A 112 -7.79 1.90 8.41
N VAL A 113 -7.66 1.24 9.56
CA VAL A 113 -8.46 1.57 10.75
C VAL A 113 -8.21 3.01 11.20
N VAL A 114 -6.96 3.45 11.28
CA VAL A 114 -6.63 4.82 11.70
C VAL A 114 -7.21 5.86 10.74
N ILE A 115 -7.07 5.65 9.43
CA ILE A 115 -7.57 6.62 8.44
C ILE A 115 -9.10 6.60 8.41
N PHE A 116 -9.75 5.43 8.50
CA PHE A 116 -11.21 5.33 8.58
C PHE A 116 -11.77 6.03 9.82
N ILE A 117 -11.13 5.87 10.98
CA ILE A 117 -11.46 6.62 12.19
C ILE A 117 -11.29 8.12 11.96
N ALA A 118 -10.22 8.56 11.28
CA ALA A 118 -10.05 9.98 10.93
C ALA A 118 -11.17 10.48 10.01
N GLY A 119 -11.65 9.66 9.07
CA GLY A 119 -12.81 9.97 8.23
C GLY A 119 -14.09 10.22 9.03
N ILE A 120 -14.35 9.39 10.04
CA ILE A 120 -15.49 9.54 10.96
C ILE A 120 -15.32 10.82 11.80
N LEU A 121 -14.15 11.01 12.43
CA LEU A 121 -13.93 12.11 13.37
C LEU A 121 -13.85 13.49 12.72
N ILE A 122 -13.27 13.59 11.52
CA ILE A 122 -13.02 14.88 10.86
C ILE A 122 -14.26 15.36 10.08
N ASN A 123 -14.94 14.43 9.40
CA ASN A 123 -15.90 14.78 8.34
C ASN A 123 -17.28 14.14 8.52
N ASP A 124 -17.48 13.34 9.58
CA ASP A 124 -18.69 12.57 9.84
C ASP A 124 -19.14 11.74 8.62
N VAL A 125 -18.19 11.00 8.03
CA VAL A 125 -18.43 10.20 6.82
C VAL A 125 -19.46 9.10 7.12
N GLN A 126 -20.66 9.27 6.59
CA GLN A 126 -21.77 8.32 6.75
C GLN A 126 -21.68 7.19 5.73
N LEU A 127 -21.07 6.08 6.13
CA LEU A 127 -21.07 4.83 5.37
C LEU A 127 -21.73 3.73 6.18
N THR A 128 -22.43 2.83 5.49
CA THR A 128 -22.97 1.63 6.10
C THR A 128 -21.83 0.70 6.54
N PHE A 129 -22.09 -0.14 7.55
CA PHE A 129 -21.11 -1.13 8.02
C PHE A 129 -20.59 -2.03 6.88
N GLY A 130 -21.46 -2.41 5.94
CA GLY A 130 -21.09 -3.18 4.75
C GLY A 130 -20.12 -2.45 3.82
N GLN A 131 -20.27 -1.13 3.64
CA GLN A 131 -19.35 -0.32 2.83
C GLN A 131 -17.99 -0.18 3.50
N TRP A 132 -17.94 0.08 4.82
CA TRP A 132 -16.69 0.12 5.57
C TRP A 132 -15.92 -1.20 5.48
N MET A 133 -16.60 -2.31 5.74
CA MET A 133 -15.98 -3.64 5.65
C MET A 133 -15.58 -4.00 4.22
N GLY A 134 -16.45 -3.75 3.25
CA GLY A 134 -16.17 -4.03 1.84
C GLY A 134 -14.95 -3.26 1.33
N ALA A 135 -14.89 -1.95 1.59
CA ALA A 135 -13.76 -1.12 1.21
C ALA A 135 -12.48 -1.57 1.93
N GLY A 136 -12.55 -1.85 3.24
CA GLY A 136 -11.41 -2.35 3.99
C GLY A 136 -10.88 -3.68 3.44
N LEU A 137 -11.75 -4.64 3.16
CA LEU A 137 -11.38 -5.95 2.59
C LEU A 137 -10.80 -5.80 1.18
N TRP A 138 -11.40 -4.97 0.33
CA TRP A 138 -10.87 -4.68 -0.99
C TRP A 138 -9.46 -4.08 -0.92
N LEU A 139 -9.24 -3.08 -0.06
CA LEU A 139 -7.94 -2.47 0.11
C LEU A 139 -6.89 -3.45 0.64
N LEU A 140 -7.29 -4.37 1.53
CA LEU A 140 -6.39 -5.41 2.06
C LEU A 140 -6.01 -6.45 1.01
N LEU A 141 -6.93 -6.85 0.13
CA LEU A 141 -6.65 -7.83 -0.92
C LEU A 141 -5.92 -7.18 -2.11
N GLY A 142 -6.34 -5.97 -2.49
CA GLY A 142 -5.83 -5.21 -3.62
C GLY A 142 -4.43 -4.62 -3.39
N VAL A 143 -3.92 -4.59 -2.15
CA VAL A 143 -2.54 -4.14 -1.88
C VAL A 143 -1.47 -5.14 -2.38
N THR A 144 -1.85 -6.39 -2.62
CA THR A 144 -0.91 -7.48 -2.95
C THR A 144 0.04 -7.20 -4.14
N PRO A 145 -0.37 -6.54 -5.25
CA PRO A 145 0.56 -6.16 -6.31
C PRO A 145 1.61 -5.15 -5.82
N PHE A 146 1.23 -4.23 -4.94
CA PHE A 146 2.14 -3.22 -4.38
C PHE A 146 3.14 -3.84 -3.39
N LEU A 147 2.77 -4.92 -2.71
CA LEU A 147 3.72 -5.72 -1.92
C LEU A 147 4.76 -6.40 -2.82
N ALA A 148 4.34 -6.96 -3.96
CA ALA A 148 5.25 -7.52 -4.95
C ALA A 148 6.15 -6.45 -5.59
N LEU A 149 5.62 -5.26 -5.83
CA LEU A 149 6.41 -4.11 -6.28
C LEU A 149 7.39 -3.65 -5.18
N GLY A 150 6.97 -3.67 -3.92
CA GLY A 150 7.85 -3.45 -2.76
C GLY A 150 8.99 -4.47 -2.68
N SER A 151 8.76 -5.75 -3.00
CA SER A 151 9.85 -6.73 -3.02
C SER A 151 10.85 -6.48 -4.16
N ILE A 152 10.41 -5.94 -5.29
CA ILE A 152 11.31 -5.46 -6.36
C ILE A 152 12.18 -4.32 -5.84
N VAL A 153 11.59 -3.33 -5.16
CA VAL A 153 12.35 -2.24 -4.52
C VAL A 153 13.36 -2.80 -3.52
N GLY A 154 12.94 -3.77 -2.69
CA GLY A 154 13.80 -4.43 -1.71
C GLY A 154 14.95 -5.26 -2.31
N SER A 155 14.92 -5.52 -3.63
CA SER A 155 16.03 -6.19 -4.32
C SER A 155 17.22 -5.26 -4.62
N ILE A 156 17.03 -3.94 -4.53
CA ILE A 156 18.06 -2.94 -4.78
C ILE A 156 19.09 -2.96 -3.66
N LYS A 157 20.39 -2.98 -4.02
CA LYS A 157 21.49 -3.15 -3.05
C LYS A 157 21.75 -1.91 -2.18
N LYS A 158 21.59 -0.70 -2.74
CA LYS A 158 21.80 0.56 -2.04
C LYS A 158 20.48 1.05 -1.44
N VAL A 159 20.43 1.22 -0.13
CA VAL A 159 19.21 1.64 0.59
C VAL A 159 18.74 3.01 0.11
N ASP A 160 19.64 3.96 -0.13
CA ASP A 160 19.29 5.29 -0.65
C ASP A 160 18.64 5.21 -2.04
N ALA A 161 19.15 4.34 -2.91
CA ALA A 161 18.57 4.12 -4.23
C ALA A 161 17.21 3.42 -4.15
N ALA A 162 17.04 2.47 -3.21
CA ALA A 162 15.76 1.82 -2.94
C ALA A 162 14.73 2.84 -2.43
N ALA A 163 15.12 3.72 -1.51
CA ALA A 163 14.26 4.78 -0.98
C ALA A 163 13.90 5.81 -2.06
N GLY A 164 14.85 6.23 -2.89
CA GLY A 164 14.61 7.11 -4.02
C GLY A 164 13.63 6.51 -5.03
N LEU A 165 13.82 5.24 -5.41
CA LEU A 165 12.89 4.55 -6.31
C LEU A 165 11.50 4.38 -5.67
N ALA A 166 11.44 3.98 -4.40
CA ALA A 166 10.17 3.86 -3.67
C ALA A 166 9.40 5.18 -3.68
N ASN A 167 10.09 6.31 -3.50
CA ASN A 167 9.47 7.63 -3.51
C ASN A 167 8.93 7.99 -4.90
N ILE A 168 9.73 7.83 -5.95
CA ILE A 168 9.30 8.06 -7.33
C ILE A 168 8.09 7.17 -7.68
N LEU A 169 8.16 5.87 -7.36
CA LEU A 169 7.05 4.94 -7.61
C LEU A 169 5.80 5.36 -6.83
N ASN A 170 5.92 5.67 -5.54
CA ASN A 170 4.80 6.09 -4.72
C ASN A 170 4.13 7.35 -5.28
N MET A 171 4.93 8.36 -5.66
CA MET A 171 4.42 9.64 -6.16
C MET A 171 3.80 9.49 -7.55
N CYS A 172 4.47 8.79 -8.47
CA CYS A 172 3.94 8.53 -9.80
C CYS A 172 2.65 7.72 -9.75
N LEU A 173 2.61 6.65 -8.94
CA LEU A 173 1.42 5.82 -8.78
C LEU A 173 0.27 6.60 -8.13
N ALA A 174 0.55 7.43 -7.12
CA ALA A 174 -0.46 8.26 -6.45
C ALA A 174 -1.09 9.29 -7.39
N ILE A 175 -0.28 9.94 -8.22
CA ILE A 175 -0.73 10.96 -9.17
C ILE A 175 -1.45 10.29 -10.35
N LEU A 176 -0.80 9.35 -11.04
CA LEU A 176 -1.34 8.70 -12.23
C LEU A 176 -2.59 7.87 -11.92
N GLY A 177 -2.64 7.26 -10.73
CA GLY A 177 -3.79 6.49 -10.27
C GLY A 177 -4.97 7.32 -9.80
N GLY A 178 -4.85 8.65 -9.81
CA GLY A 178 -5.93 9.56 -9.41
C GLY A 178 -6.23 9.59 -7.91
N LEU A 179 -5.28 9.20 -7.05
CA LEU A 179 -5.51 9.19 -5.60
C LEU A 179 -5.47 10.60 -5.00
N TRP A 180 -4.58 11.46 -5.48
CA TRP A 180 -4.45 12.83 -4.96
C TRP A 180 -5.40 13.80 -5.65
N MET A 181 -5.69 13.57 -6.92
CA MET A 181 -6.60 14.37 -7.73
C MET A 181 -7.45 13.45 -8.60
N PRO A 182 -8.74 13.75 -8.78
CA PRO A 182 -9.61 12.96 -9.65
C PRO A 182 -9.04 12.86 -11.06
N ILE A 183 -9.07 11.68 -11.67
CA ILE A 183 -8.49 11.48 -13.01
C ILE A 183 -9.25 12.29 -14.09
N GLU A 184 -10.47 12.71 -13.79
CA GLU A 184 -11.34 13.53 -14.65
C GLU A 184 -10.73 14.91 -14.92
N VAL A 185 -9.88 15.42 -14.02
CA VAL A 185 -9.19 16.70 -14.24
C VAL A 185 -7.95 16.57 -15.13
N PHE A 186 -7.53 15.36 -15.48
CA PHE A 186 -6.33 15.15 -16.29
C PHE A 186 -6.59 15.32 -17.80
N PRO A 187 -5.59 15.79 -18.57
CA PRO A 187 -5.64 15.78 -20.02
C PRO A 187 -5.88 14.37 -20.55
N LYS A 188 -6.55 14.24 -21.70
CA LYS A 188 -6.97 12.94 -22.30
C LYS A 188 -5.86 11.89 -22.32
N ILE A 189 -4.64 12.28 -22.71
CA ILE A 189 -3.48 11.37 -22.79
C ILE A 189 -3.12 10.81 -21.41
N LEU A 190 -3.03 11.69 -20.41
CA LEU A 190 -2.64 11.31 -19.05
C LEU A 190 -3.74 10.47 -18.38
N ARG A 191 -5.01 10.79 -18.66
CA ARG A 191 -6.15 9.99 -18.23
C ARG A 191 -6.12 8.58 -18.80
N SER A 192 -5.92 8.43 -20.11
CA SER A 192 -5.83 7.10 -20.73
C SER A 192 -4.67 6.27 -20.19
N ILE A 193 -3.54 6.88 -19.83
CA ILE A 193 -2.42 6.18 -19.19
C ILE A 193 -2.79 5.80 -17.75
N GLY A 194 -3.38 6.73 -17.00
CA GLY A 194 -3.76 6.54 -15.60
C GLY A 194 -4.79 5.42 -15.41
N GLU A 195 -5.76 5.32 -16.33
CA GLU A 195 -6.78 4.27 -16.33
C GLU A 195 -6.18 2.85 -16.43
N TRP A 196 -4.99 2.69 -16.99
CA TRP A 196 -4.28 1.40 -17.08
C TRP A 196 -3.39 1.10 -15.86
N THR A 197 -3.29 2.02 -14.89
CA THR A 197 -2.41 1.83 -13.74
C THR A 197 -3.04 0.92 -12.69
N PRO A 198 -2.23 0.12 -11.97
CA PRO A 198 -2.76 -0.71 -10.88
C PRO A 198 -3.34 0.16 -9.76
N THR A 199 -2.88 1.40 -9.61
CA THR A 199 -3.37 2.32 -8.57
C THR A 199 -4.75 2.86 -8.88
N TYR A 200 -5.05 3.13 -10.15
CA TYR A 200 -6.40 3.50 -10.56
C TYR A 200 -7.40 2.39 -10.25
N HIS A 201 -7.12 1.15 -10.69
CA HIS A 201 -7.99 0.00 -10.43
C HIS A 201 -8.11 -0.37 -8.94
N PHE A 202 -7.06 -0.09 -8.16
CA PHE A 202 -7.08 -0.25 -6.72
C PHE A 202 -8.02 0.76 -6.05
N GLY A 203 -7.93 2.03 -6.43
CA GLY A 203 -8.81 3.10 -5.94
C GLY A 203 -10.25 2.92 -6.40
N SER A 204 -10.47 2.66 -7.70
CA SER A 204 -11.80 2.55 -8.31
C SER A 204 -12.65 1.46 -7.67
N GLY A 205 -12.08 0.28 -7.39
CA GLY A 205 -12.82 -0.78 -6.72
C GLY A 205 -13.31 -0.40 -5.32
N ALA A 206 -12.51 0.36 -4.57
CA ALA A 206 -12.93 0.87 -3.26
C ALA A 206 -13.92 2.04 -3.37
N TRP A 207 -13.74 2.92 -4.36
CA TRP A 207 -14.69 4.01 -4.64
C TRP A 207 -16.07 3.47 -5.04
N ASP A 208 -16.12 2.42 -5.87
CA ASP A 208 -17.37 1.75 -6.26
C ASP A 208 -18.09 1.18 -5.05
N ILE A 209 -17.38 0.50 -4.14
CA ILE A 209 -17.97 -0.06 -2.92
C ILE A 209 -18.56 1.06 -2.05
N VAL A 210 -17.81 2.14 -1.85
CA VAL A 210 -18.27 3.30 -1.06
C VAL A 210 -19.47 3.99 -1.72
N ALA A 211 -19.56 3.97 -3.06
CA ALA A 211 -20.73 4.44 -3.81
C ALA A 211 -21.90 3.43 -3.82
N GLY A 212 -21.77 2.27 -3.16
CA GLY A 212 -22.81 1.23 -3.11
C GLY A 212 -22.90 0.36 -4.36
N LYS A 213 -21.89 0.42 -5.24
CA LYS A 213 -21.77 -0.40 -6.45
C LYS A 213 -20.92 -1.64 -6.18
N SER A 214 -21.11 -2.67 -6.99
CA SER A 214 -20.24 -3.85 -6.97
C SER A 214 -18.91 -3.55 -7.68
N VAL A 215 -17.84 -4.17 -7.21
CA VAL A 215 -16.53 -4.08 -7.85
C VAL A 215 -16.58 -4.66 -9.27
N GLY A 216 -16.10 -3.90 -10.25
CA GLY A 216 -15.93 -4.39 -11.61
C GLY A 216 -14.89 -5.50 -11.73
N TRP A 217 -15.19 -6.53 -12.53
CA TRP A 217 -14.24 -7.61 -12.85
C TRP A 217 -12.95 -7.14 -13.50
N GLU A 218 -13.00 -6.01 -14.19
CA GLU A 218 -11.81 -5.35 -14.76
C GLU A 218 -10.80 -4.96 -13.68
N ASN A 219 -11.25 -4.41 -12.55
CA ASN A 219 -10.37 -4.02 -11.45
C ASN A 219 -9.62 -5.24 -10.88
N ILE A 220 -10.32 -6.37 -10.75
CA ILE A 220 -9.74 -7.62 -10.26
C ILE A 220 -8.74 -8.18 -11.28
N ALA A 221 -9.13 -8.21 -12.56
CA ALA A 221 -8.30 -8.75 -13.64
C ALA A 221 -7.00 -7.97 -13.80
N VAL A 222 -7.07 -6.63 -13.77
CA VAL A 222 -5.89 -5.78 -13.92
C VAL A 222 -4.98 -5.88 -12.71
N LEU A 223 -5.52 -5.82 -11.48
CA LEU A 223 -4.72 -6.03 -10.27
C LEU A 223 -4.05 -7.41 -10.24
N GLY A 224 -4.78 -8.45 -10.63
CA GLY A 224 -4.25 -9.81 -10.77
C GLY A 224 -3.13 -9.90 -11.81
N GLY A 225 -3.30 -9.25 -12.96
CA GLY A 225 -2.27 -9.16 -14.00
C GLY A 225 -0.99 -8.49 -13.51
N TYR A 226 -1.11 -7.32 -12.87
CA TYR A 226 0.04 -6.63 -12.29
C TYR A 226 0.69 -7.42 -11.15
N PHE A 227 -0.09 -8.10 -10.31
CA PHE A 227 0.45 -9.00 -9.29
C PHE A 227 1.33 -10.07 -9.92
N LEU A 228 0.84 -10.77 -10.95
CA LEU A 228 1.62 -11.79 -11.64
C LEU A 228 2.90 -11.21 -12.26
N ILE A 229 2.80 -10.06 -12.95
CA ILE A 229 3.95 -9.39 -13.56
C ILE A 229 5.00 -9.05 -12.50
N PHE A 230 4.61 -8.40 -11.40
CA PHE A 230 5.55 -8.00 -10.35
C PHE A 230 6.14 -9.19 -9.61
N VAL A 231 5.37 -10.25 -9.36
CA VAL A 231 5.88 -11.48 -8.77
C VAL A 231 6.91 -12.15 -9.69
N VAL A 232 6.61 -12.27 -10.99
CA VAL A 232 7.54 -12.86 -11.98
C VAL A 232 8.84 -12.06 -12.04
N ILE A 233 8.75 -10.73 -12.12
CA ILE A 233 9.93 -9.84 -12.10
C ILE A 233 10.70 -10.01 -10.79
N SER A 234 10.02 -10.04 -9.64
CA SER A 234 10.65 -10.20 -8.33
C SER A 234 11.38 -11.54 -8.21
N ILE A 235 10.80 -12.64 -8.72
CA ILE A 235 11.43 -13.97 -8.73
C ILE A 235 12.63 -13.98 -9.68
N TYR A 236 12.50 -13.39 -10.87
CA TYR A 236 13.58 -13.30 -11.84
C TYR A 236 14.81 -12.57 -11.28
N ILE A 237 14.59 -11.42 -10.62
CA ILE A 237 15.66 -10.65 -9.99
C ILE A 237 16.31 -11.43 -8.85
N ARG A 238 15.53 -12.12 -8.01
CA ARG A 238 16.06 -12.95 -6.92
C ARG A 238 16.97 -14.07 -7.44
N LYS A 239 16.52 -14.83 -8.44
CA LYS A 239 17.32 -15.91 -9.05
C LYS A 239 18.64 -15.39 -9.64
N ARG A 240 18.59 -14.25 -10.33
CA ARG A 240 19.79 -13.58 -10.88
C ARG A 240 20.79 -13.17 -9.82
N GLN A 241 20.32 -12.80 -8.63
CA GLN A 241 21.17 -12.34 -7.53
C GLN A 241 21.76 -13.47 -6.69
N GLU A 242 21.19 -14.67 -6.74
CA GLU A 242 21.73 -15.88 -6.09
C GLU A 242 22.79 -16.59 -6.96
N ALA A 243 22.79 -16.33 -8.27
CA ALA A 243 23.75 -16.88 -9.23
C ALA A 243 25.06 -16.09 -9.36
N VAL A 244 25.21 -14.97 -8.62
CA VAL A 244 26.38 -14.07 -8.62
C VAL A 244 26.98 -14.00 -7.23
#